data_AF-A0A954DE22-F1
#
_entry.id   AF-A0A954DE22-F1
#
_cell.length_a   1.000
_cell.length_b   1.000
_cell.length_c   1.000
_cell.angle_alpha   90.00
_cell.angle_beta   90.00
_cell.angle_gamma   90.00
#
_symmetry.space_group_name_H-M   'P 1'
#
loop_
_entity.id
_entity.type
_entity.pdbx_description
1 polymer ?
#
loop_
_entity_poly.entity_id
_entity_poly.type
_entity_poly.pdbx_seq_one_letter_code
_entity_poly.pdbx_strand_id
1 'polypeptide(L)'
;MATHALRELGHDAKCIEIPTGDRGAPIWPDGFTGSISHSKKRVLVAIGRRTEHASIGIDIEEQSRNVSMKILTRIATSRERDWIEHGIDDALRTPRERLLAVFSSKEAIFKALWPLWRRELGFHDATLVRKESGFEAILNPTVARSMTPRIPRLEIRVTLADGAIVSATRIPRVDPSRRPSERLS
;
A
#
# COMPACT_ATOMS: atom_id res chain seq x y z
N MET A 1 -17.10 -8.55 -5.22
CA MET A 1 -16.49 -7.20 -5.29
C MET A 1 -15.38 -7.13 -6.35
N ALA A 2 -14.34 -7.97 -6.29
CA ALA A 2 -13.27 -7.93 -7.30
C ALA A 2 -13.75 -8.22 -8.75
N THR A 3 -14.59 -9.24 -8.95
CA THR A 3 -15.26 -9.52 -10.23
C THR A 3 -16.09 -8.35 -10.75
N HIS A 4 -16.70 -7.58 -9.86
CA HIS A 4 -17.50 -6.40 -10.24
C HIS A 4 -16.60 -5.26 -10.72
N ALA A 5 -15.55 -4.94 -9.96
CA ALA A 5 -14.56 -3.92 -10.35
C ALA A 5 -13.85 -4.28 -11.68
N LEU A 6 -13.59 -5.57 -11.96
CA LEU A 6 -13.04 -6.00 -13.26
C LEU A 6 -14.01 -5.74 -14.41
N ARG A 7 -15.31 -5.97 -14.21
CA ARG A 7 -16.33 -5.69 -15.23
C ARG A 7 -16.47 -4.19 -15.50
N GLU A 8 -16.40 -3.34 -14.47
CA GLU A 8 -16.38 -1.88 -14.64
C GLU A 8 -15.17 -1.41 -15.46
N LEU A 9 -14.04 -2.12 -15.40
CA LEU A 9 -12.86 -1.83 -16.20
C LEU A 9 -12.88 -2.47 -17.61
N GLY A 10 -13.98 -3.11 -18.00
CA GLY A 10 -14.18 -3.69 -19.34
C GLY A 10 -13.72 -5.14 -19.49
N HIS A 11 -13.65 -5.92 -18.40
CA HIS A 11 -13.39 -7.35 -18.49
C HIS A 11 -14.68 -8.14 -18.77
N ASP A 12 -14.80 -8.68 -19.98
CA ASP A 12 -16.06 -9.25 -20.48
C ASP A 12 -16.24 -10.76 -20.24
N ALA A 13 -15.30 -11.42 -19.55
CA ALA A 13 -15.43 -12.84 -19.28
C ALA A 13 -16.64 -13.17 -18.38
N LYS A 14 -17.35 -14.23 -18.77
CA LYS A 14 -18.54 -14.75 -18.07
C LYS A 14 -18.22 -15.23 -16.65
N CYS A 15 -17.07 -15.89 -16.48
CA CYS A 15 -16.50 -16.29 -15.19
C CYS A 15 -15.14 -15.61 -15.03
N ILE A 16 -14.90 -15.00 -13.87
CA ILE A 16 -13.63 -14.36 -13.53
C ILE A 16 -13.17 -14.96 -12.21
N GLU A 17 -12.17 -15.83 -12.29
CA GLU A 17 -11.50 -16.39 -11.13
C GLU A 17 -10.32 -15.50 -10.73
N ILE A 18 -10.13 -15.31 -9.42
CA ILE A 18 -8.97 -14.62 -8.85
C ILE A 18 -8.36 -15.58 -7.82
N PRO A 19 -7.50 -16.50 -8.25
CA PRO A 19 -6.84 -17.44 -7.36
C PRO A 19 -5.96 -16.74 -6.33
N THR A 20 -5.67 -17.43 -5.24
CA THR A 20 -4.69 -16.98 -4.25
C THR A 20 -3.32 -17.56 -4.59
N GLY A 21 -2.35 -16.70 -4.85
CA GLY A 21 -0.96 -17.05 -5.07
C GLY A 21 -0.11 -16.96 -3.80
N ASP A 22 1.21 -16.92 -3.98
CA ASP A 22 2.17 -16.86 -2.88
C ASP A 22 1.89 -15.71 -1.92
N ARG A 23 2.00 -15.99 -0.63
CA ARG A 23 1.76 -15.03 0.47
C ARG A 23 0.36 -14.41 0.45
N GLY A 24 -0.62 -15.12 -0.08
CA GLY A 24 -2.00 -14.65 -0.12
C GLY A 24 -2.26 -13.60 -1.22
N ALA A 25 -1.28 -13.34 -2.10
CA ALA A 25 -1.42 -12.33 -3.14
C ALA A 25 -2.42 -12.81 -4.22
N PRO A 26 -3.40 -11.98 -4.62
CA PRO A 26 -4.34 -12.35 -5.68
C PRO A 26 -3.64 -12.51 -7.03
N ILE A 27 -4.00 -13.54 -7.78
CA ILE A 27 -3.61 -13.73 -9.17
C ILE A 27 -4.66 -13.04 -10.05
N TRP A 28 -4.31 -11.86 -10.55
CA TRP A 28 -5.19 -11.06 -11.41
C TRP A 28 -5.23 -11.59 -12.85
N PRO A 29 -6.37 -11.45 -13.55
CA PRO A 29 -6.45 -11.73 -14.98
C PRO A 29 -5.42 -10.91 -15.78
N ASP A 30 -5.09 -11.41 -16.97
CA ASP A 30 -4.15 -10.75 -17.88
C ASP A 30 -4.59 -9.31 -18.20
N GLY A 31 -3.61 -8.41 -18.22
CA GLY A 31 -3.85 -6.98 -18.40
C GLY A 31 -4.26 -6.23 -17.12
N PHE A 32 -4.51 -6.91 -15.99
CA PHE A 32 -4.92 -6.27 -14.74
C PHE A 32 -3.92 -6.46 -13.59
N THR A 33 -3.91 -5.50 -12.68
CA THR A 33 -3.19 -5.55 -11.42
C THR A 33 -4.08 -4.98 -10.32
N GLY A 34 -3.76 -5.26 -9.06
CA GLY A 34 -4.59 -4.82 -7.96
C GLY A 34 -4.13 -5.34 -6.62
N SER A 35 -4.90 -4.98 -5.60
CA SER A 35 -4.70 -5.44 -4.23
C SER A 35 -6.04 -5.66 -3.55
N ILE A 36 -6.07 -6.64 -2.66
CA ILE A 36 -7.20 -6.93 -1.79
C ILE A 36 -6.71 -6.77 -0.36
N SER A 37 -7.50 -6.11 0.49
CA SER A 37 -7.28 -6.14 1.94
C SER A 37 -8.61 -6.33 2.65
N HIS A 38 -8.58 -6.94 3.83
CA HIS A 38 -9.77 -7.17 4.60
C HIS A 38 -9.51 -6.94 6.09
N SER A 39 -10.54 -6.45 6.76
CA SER A 39 -10.65 -6.39 8.20
C SER A 39 -11.71 -7.40 8.68
N LYS A 40 -12.04 -7.38 9.97
CA LYS A 40 -13.17 -8.18 10.49
C LYS A 40 -14.53 -7.70 9.96
N LYS A 41 -14.63 -6.46 9.48
CA LYS A 41 -15.89 -5.81 9.09
C LYS A 41 -16.00 -5.53 7.60
N ARG A 42 -14.86 -5.36 6.92
CA ARG A 42 -14.81 -4.79 5.57
C ARG A 42 -13.81 -5.53 4.70
N VAL A 43 -14.07 -5.54 3.39
CA VAL A 43 -13.10 -5.98 2.38
C VAL A 43 -12.97 -4.84 1.38
N LEU A 44 -11.73 -4.46 1.08
CA LEU A 44 -11.39 -3.51 0.04
C LEU A 44 -10.76 -4.21 -1.13
N VAL A 45 -11.08 -3.72 -2.33
CA VAL A 45 -10.47 -4.17 -3.57
C VAL A 45 -10.12 -2.95 -4.41
N ALA A 46 -8.89 -2.87 -4.88
CA ALA A 46 -8.45 -1.89 -5.86
C ALA A 46 -7.87 -2.63 -7.07
N ILE A 47 -8.30 -2.25 -8.26
CA ILE A 47 -7.90 -2.86 -9.53
C ILE A 47 -7.57 -1.74 -10.51
N GLY A 48 -6.54 -1.95 -11.31
CA GLY A 48 -6.17 -1.06 -12.40
C GLY A 48 -5.61 -1.83 -13.58
N ARG A 49 -5.50 -1.15 -14.73
CA ARG A 49 -4.88 -1.71 -15.93
C ARG A 49 -3.35 -1.76 -15.77
N ARG A 50 -2.73 -2.86 -16.17
CA ARG A 50 -1.26 -3.03 -16.16
C ARG A 50 -0.52 -2.03 -17.05
N THR A 51 -1.21 -1.49 -18.05
CA THR A 51 -0.70 -0.44 -18.94
C THR A 51 -0.50 0.89 -18.21
N GLU A 52 -1.26 1.16 -17.14
CA GLU A 52 -1.21 2.39 -16.35
C GLU A 52 -0.46 2.18 -15.03
N HIS A 53 -0.64 1.01 -14.42
CA HIS A 53 -0.08 0.66 -13.11
C HIS A 53 0.76 -0.61 -13.21
N ALA A 54 2.04 -0.54 -12.81
CA ALA A 54 2.84 -1.75 -12.64
C ALA A 54 2.30 -2.59 -11.46
N SER A 55 1.92 -1.94 -10.37
CA SER A 55 1.34 -2.59 -9.20
C SER A 55 0.54 -1.61 -8.34
N ILE A 56 -0.36 -2.15 -7.51
CA ILE A 56 -1.20 -1.41 -6.57
C ILE A 56 -1.12 -2.13 -5.22
N GLY A 57 -1.05 -1.38 -4.13
CA GLY A 57 -1.14 -1.91 -2.78
C GLY A 57 -2.15 -1.13 -1.97
N ILE A 58 -3.05 -1.84 -1.30
CA ILE A 58 -4.01 -1.25 -0.37
C ILE A 58 -4.03 -2.01 0.94
N ASP A 59 -4.40 -1.30 2.00
CA ASP A 59 -4.63 -1.90 3.29
C ASP A 59 -5.75 -1.21 4.08
N ILE A 60 -6.37 -1.95 5.02
CA ILE A 60 -7.46 -1.45 5.86
C ILE A 60 -7.29 -1.92 7.30
N GLU A 61 -7.37 -0.97 8.23
CA GLU A 61 -7.29 -1.19 9.66
C GLU A 61 -8.48 -0.57 10.38
N GLU A 62 -9.22 -1.38 11.15
CA GLU A 62 -10.31 -0.85 11.97
C GLU A 62 -9.74 -0.04 13.14
N GLN A 63 -10.28 1.15 13.39
CA GLN A 63 -9.94 1.91 14.59
C GLN A 63 -10.28 1.12 15.87
N SER A 64 -11.23 0.19 15.83
CA SER A 64 -11.52 -0.67 16.99
C SER A 64 -10.45 -1.74 17.23
N ARG A 65 -9.43 -1.91 16.37
CA ARG A 65 -8.59 -3.12 16.31
C ARG A 65 -7.88 -3.57 17.59
N ASN A 66 -7.51 -2.76 18.56
CA ASN A 66 -6.65 -3.17 19.69
C ASN A 66 -5.28 -3.69 19.26
N VAL A 67 -4.40 -2.76 18.90
CA VAL A 67 -2.98 -3.00 18.72
C VAL A 67 -2.26 -2.52 19.98
N SER A 68 -1.46 -3.39 20.60
CA SER A 68 -0.64 -3.02 21.75
C SER A 68 0.49 -2.09 21.30
N MET A 69 0.69 -0.97 21.99
CA MET A 69 1.84 -0.07 21.75
C MET A 69 3.19 -0.77 21.94
N LYS A 70 3.24 -1.95 22.58
CA LYS A 70 4.48 -2.74 22.71
C LYS A 70 5.08 -3.19 21.37
N ILE A 71 4.28 -3.25 20.30
CA ILE A 71 4.77 -3.63 18.96
C ILE A 71 5.50 -2.49 18.24
N LEU A 72 5.46 -1.28 18.78
CA LEU A 72 5.88 -0.06 18.11
C LEU A 72 7.37 -0.10 17.75
N THR A 73 8.24 -0.68 18.58
CA THR A 73 9.67 -0.86 18.24
C THR A 73 9.90 -1.88 17.12
N ARG A 74 9.00 -2.85 16.95
CA ARG A 74 9.08 -3.86 15.89
C ARG A 74 8.61 -3.32 14.54
N ILE A 75 7.62 -2.43 14.52
CA ILE A 75 6.99 -1.92 13.29
C ILE A 75 7.51 -0.55 12.88
N ALA A 76 7.82 0.32 13.83
CA ALA A 76 8.13 1.71 13.58
C ALA A 76 9.62 2.03 13.83
N THR A 77 10.23 2.67 12.83
CA THR A 77 11.53 3.34 12.91
C THR A 77 11.50 4.45 13.94
N SER A 78 12.66 4.88 14.47
CA SER A 78 12.72 5.95 15.49
C SER A 78 11.96 7.22 15.10
N ARG A 79 12.05 7.63 13.83
CA ARG A 79 11.32 8.78 13.29
C ARG A 79 9.80 8.58 13.31
N GLU A 80 9.33 7.39 12.94
CA GLU A 80 7.91 7.06 12.98
C GLU A 80 7.40 6.98 14.42
N ARG A 81 8.20 6.47 15.35
CA ARG A 81 7.86 6.43 16.78
C ARG A 81 7.61 7.81 17.35
N ASP A 82 8.51 8.76 17.06
CA ASP A 82 8.38 10.13 17.51
C ASP A 82 7.08 10.77 17.00
N TRP A 83 6.76 10.59 15.72
CA TRP A 83 5.50 11.07 15.17
C TRP A 83 4.28 10.34 15.75
N ILE A 84 4.36 9.04 16.00
CA ILE A 84 3.27 8.28 16.63
C ILE A 84 3.00 8.83 18.04
N GLU A 85 4.03 9.06 18.84
CA GLU A 85 3.89 9.49 20.24
C GLU A 85 3.50 10.97 20.35
N HIS A 86 4.16 11.86 19.59
CA HIS A 86 4.09 13.30 19.78
C HIS A 86 3.47 14.07 18.60
N GLY A 87 3.20 13.41 17.48
CA GLY A 87 2.66 14.05 16.29
C GLY A 87 1.26 14.62 16.49
N ILE A 88 1.01 15.78 15.87
CA ILE A 88 -0.29 16.42 15.81
C ILE A 88 -0.89 16.17 14.41
N ASP A 89 -2.16 15.77 14.38
CA ASP A 89 -2.89 15.40 13.18
C ASP A 89 -4.40 15.55 13.41
N ASP A 90 -5.08 16.24 12.49
CA ASP A 90 -6.52 16.49 12.59
C ASP A 90 -7.36 15.22 12.43
N ALA A 91 -6.90 14.26 11.63
CA ALA A 91 -7.59 13.01 11.34
C ALA A 91 -7.14 11.87 12.27
N LEU A 92 -5.82 11.72 12.50
CA LEU A 92 -5.24 10.64 13.33
C LEU A 92 -4.84 11.17 14.71
N ARG A 93 -5.85 11.46 15.53
CA ARG A 93 -5.71 12.26 16.76
C ARG A 93 -4.97 11.53 17.88
N THR A 94 -5.06 10.22 17.95
CA THR A 94 -4.45 9.40 19.01
C THR A 94 -3.17 8.70 18.54
N PRO A 95 -2.22 8.42 19.45
CA PRO A 95 -1.04 7.61 19.11
C PRO A 95 -1.39 6.24 18.51
N ARG A 96 -2.50 5.66 18.96
CA ARG A 96 -2.97 4.37 18.46
C ARG A 96 -3.46 4.45 17.01
N GLU A 97 -4.18 5.50 16.62
CA GLU A 97 -4.58 5.73 15.22
C GLU A 97 -3.36 5.97 14.34
N ARG A 98 -2.39 6.76 14.82
CA ARG A 98 -1.13 6.98 14.11
C ARG A 98 -0.32 5.68 13.93
N LEU A 99 -0.28 4.82 14.94
CA LEU A 99 0.33 3.49 14.84
C LEU A 99 -0.38 2.61 13.80
N LEU A 100 -1.72 2.59 13.82
CA LEU A 100 -2.51 1.84 12.83
C LEU A 100 -2.28 2.37 11.41
N ALA A 101 -2.16 3.68 11.23
CA ALA A 101 -1.86 4.29 9.93
C ALA A 101 -0.46 3.91 9.43
N VAL A 102 0.56 3.91 10.31
CA VAL A 102 1.92 3.46 9.96
C VAL A 102 1.92 1.97 9.59
N PHE A 103 1.23 1.14 10.38
CA PHE A 103 1.11 -0.29 10.10
C PHE A 103 0.43 -0.53 8.75
N SER A 104 -0.75 0.07 8.56
CA SER A 104 -1.53 -0.06 7.33
C SER A 104 -0.76 0.42 6.10
N SER A 105 -0.03 1.53 6.23
CA SER A 105 0.81 2.04 5.14
C SER A 105 1.93 1.08 4.77
N LYS A 106 2.59 0.44 5.75
CA LYS A 106 3.64 -0.56 5.49
C LYS A 106 3.09 -1.83 4.85
N GLU A 107 1.91 -2.30 5.26
CA GLU A 107 1.21 -3.42 4.62
C GLU A 107 0.82 -3.07 3.17
N ALA A 108 0.32 -1.87 2.90
CA ALA A 108 0.03 -1.40 1.54
C ALA A 108 1.31 -1.36 0.68
N ILE A 109 2.44 -0.90 1.22
CA ILE A 109 3.74 -0.91 0.53
C ILE A 109 4.18 -2.35 0.21
N PHE A 110 4.08 -3.26 1.18
CA PHE A 110 4.41 -4.67 0.97
C PHE A 110 3.56 -5.28 -0.16
N LYS A 111 2.24 -5.05 -0.14
CA LYS A 111 1.32 -5.54 -1.18
C LYS A 111 1.59 -4.94 -2.56
N ALA A 112 2.03 -3.69 -2.64
CA ALA A 112 2.44 -3.08 -3.91
C ALA A 112 3.76 -3.66 -4.44
N LEU A 113 4.73 -3.93 -3.57
CA LEU A 113 6.07 -4.37 -3.97
C LEU A 113 6.18 -5.88 -4.18
N TRP A 114 5.44 -6.70 -3.43
CA TRP A 114 5.51 -8.16 -3.50
C TRP A 114 5.31 -8.71 -4.92
N PRO A 115 4.30 -8.27 -5.71
CA PRO A 115 4.11 -8.75 -7.08
C PRO A 115 5.29 -8.46 -8.02
N LEU A 116 6.08 -7.42 -7.75
CA LEU A 116 7.18 -6.96 -8.60
C LEU A 116 8.54 -7.50 -8.16
N TRP A 117 8.77 -7.60 -6.85
CA TRP A 117 10.08 -7.86 -6.28
C TRP A 117 10.20 -9.26 -5.64
N ARG A 118 9.07 -9.87 -5.22
CA ARG A 118 8.98 -11.22 -4.63
C ARG A 118 10.02 -11.53 -3.54
N ARG A 119 10.30 -10.54 -2.70
CA ARG A 119 11.17 -10.66 -1.52
C ARG A 119 10.48 -10.06 -0.32
N GLU A 120 10.81 -10.57 0.85
CA GLU A 120 10.29 -10.04 2.10
C GLU A 120 10.79 -8.61 2.32
N LEU A 121 9.86 -7.74 2.72
CA LEU A 121 10.15 -6.38 3.14
C LEU A 121 9.92 -6.32 4.66
N GLY A 122 10.99 -6.08 5.41
CA GLY A 122 10.87 -5.83 6.84
C GLY A 122 10.21 -4.47 7.11
N PHE A 123 9.58 -4.32 8.27
CA PHE A 123 8.96 -3.04 8.63
C PHE A 123 9.95 -1.87 8.66
N HIS A 124 11.23 -2.11 8.99
CA HIS A 124 12.27 -1.08 9.02
C HIS A 124 12.93 -0.84 7.66
N ASP A 125 12.57 -1.60 6.62
CA ASP A 125 13.07 -1.39 5.26
C ASP A 125 12.37 -0.24 4.52
N ALA A 126 11.32 0.33 5.10
CA ALA A 126 10.62 1.51 4.60
C ALA A 126 10.40 2.50 5.74
N THR A 127 10.92 3.72 5.62
CA THR A 127 10.66 4.81 6.56
C THR A 127 9.56 5.70 6.02
N LEU A 128 8.49 5.91 6.78
CA LEU A 128 7.39 6.79 6.46
C LEU A 128 7.67 8.20 6.97
N VAL A 129 7.51 9.18 6.08
CA VAL A 129 7.54 10.60 6.40
C VAL A 129 6.15 11.15 6.21
N ARG A 130 5.59 11.73 7.27
CA ARG A 130 4.24 12.31 7.23
C ARG A 130 4.13 13.43 6.19
N LYS A 131 3.02 13.43 5.45
CA LYS A 131 2.58 14.44 4.47
C LYS A 131 1.11 14.80 4.74
N GLU A 132 0.59 15.81 4.03
CA GLU A 132 -0.78 16.30 4.18
C GLU A 132 -1.83 15.17 4.05
N SER A 133 -1.78 14.40 2.96
CA SER A 133 -2.76 13.35 2.63
C SER A 133 -2.32 11.92 2.96
N GLY A 134 -1.24 11.76 3.74
CA GLY A 134 -0.71 10.44 4.09
C GLY A 134 0.80 10.46 4.35
N PHE A 135 1.55 9.64 3.64
CA PHE A 135 3.00 9.48 3.82
C PHE A 135 3.77 9.46 2.51
N GLU A 136 5.03 9.86 2.57
CA GLU A 136 6.05 9.46 1.63
C GLU A 136 6.87 8.34 2.27
N ALA A 137 6.90 7.17 1.66
CA ALA A 137 7.81 6.11 2.06
C ALA A 137 9.15 6.28 1.37
N ILE A 138 10.22 6.15 2.15
CA ILE A 138 11.59 6.11 1.68
C ILE A 138 12.10 4.70 1.95
N LEU A 139 12.39 3.94 0.90
CA LEU A 139 12.91 2.59 1.04
C LEU A 139 14.39 2.61 1.42
N ASN A 140 14.80 1.61 2.20
CA ASN A 140 16.20 1.36 2.50
C ASN A 140 17.02 1.32 1.19
N PRO A 141 18.16 2.01 1.09
CA PRO A 141 18.93 2.07 -0.15
C PRO A 141 19.36 0.71 -0.69
N THR A 142 19.62 -0.27 0.17
CA THR A 142 19.97 -1.64 -0.24
C THR A 142 18.77 -2.35 -0.85
N VAL A 143 17.59 -2.21 -0.25
CA VAL A 143 16.33 -2.74 -0.80
C VAL A 143 16.03 -2.07 -2.15
N ALA A 144 16.02 -0.73 -2.21
CA ALA A 144 15.72 0.02 -3.42
C ALA A 144 16.67 -0.29 -4.59
N ARG A 145 17.96 -0.51 -4.32
CA ARG A 145 18.96 -0.88 -5.34
C ARG A 145 18.79 -2.29 -5.88
N SER A 146 18.16 -3.18 -5.12
CA SER A 146 17.89 -4.56 -5.54
C SER A 146 16.67 -4.69 -6.47
N MET A 147 15.93 -3.59 -6.70
CA MET A 147 14.75 -3.56 -7.55
C MET A 147 15.09 -3.06 -8.96
N THR A 148 14.43 -3.62 -9.97
CA THR A 148 14.51 -3.15 -11.37
C THR A 148 13.08 -3.00 -11.92
N PRO A 149 12.64 -1.78 -12.28
CA PRO A 149 13.32 -0.50 -12.04
C PRO A 149 13.50 -0.20 -10.55
N ARG A 150 14.43 0.70 -10.22
CA ARG A 150 14.65 1.12 -8.83
C ARG A 150 13.44 1.93 -8.35
N ILE A 151 12.95 1.60 -7.16
CA ILE A 151 11.84 2.29 -6.52
C ILE A 151 12.33 2.82 -5.17
N PRO A 152 12.97 4.00 -5.11
CA PRO A 152 13.50 4.52 -3.85
C PRO A 152 12.42 5.12 -2.95
N ARG A 153 11.28 5.53 -3.53
CA ARG A 153 10.20 6.23 -2.83
C ARG A 153 8.84 5.81 -3.35
N LEU A 154 7.83 5.90 -2.49
CA LEU A 154 6.43 5.68 -2.80
C LEU A 154 5.57 6.75 -2.11
N GLU A 155 4.56 7.26 -2.80
CA GLU A 155 3.49 8.05 -2.17
C GLU A 155 2.44 7.08 -1.61
N ILE A 156 1.99 7.35 -0.38
CA ILE A 156 0.93 6.61 0.28
C ILE A 156 -0.13 7.61 0.68
N ARG A 157 -1.34 7.40 0.18
CA ARG A 157 -2.51 8.13 0.65
C ARG A 157 -3.13 7.39 1.80
N VAL A 158 -3.51 8.13 2.83
CA VAL A 158 -4.17 7.60 4.01
C VAL A 158 -5.45 8.37 4.23
N THR A 159 -6.56 7.66 4.37
CA THR A 159 -7.84 8.25 4.74
C THR A 159 -8.42 7.54 5.94
N LEU A 160 -9.08 8.31 6.80
CA LEU A 160 -9.92 7.78 7.86
C LEU A 160 -11.37 7.90 7.39
N ALA A 161 -12.05 6.77 7.19
CA ALA A 161 -13.44 6.74 6.75
C ALA A 161 -14.22 5.69 7.54
N ASP A 162 -15.37 6.10 8.08
CA ASP A 162 -16.30 5.23 8.83
C ASP A 162 -15.64 4.37 9.92
N GLY A 163 -14.66 4.92 10.64
CA GLY A 163 -13.95 4.19 11.69
C GLY A 163 -12.90 3.20 11.20
N ALA A 164 -12.50 3.24 9.93
CA ALA A 164 -11.35 2.49 9.41
C ALA A 164 -10.32 3.42 8.77
N ILE A 165 -9.06 3.09 9.00
CA ILE A 165 -7.91 3.69 8.35
C ILE A 165 -7.62 2.89 7.10
N VAL A 166 -7.60 3.55 5.96
CA VAL A 166 -7.33 2.95 4.66
C VAL A 166 -6.07 3.57 4.10
N SER A 167 -5.11 2.73 3.74
CA SER A 167 -3.86 3.15 3.10
C SER A 167 -3.81 2.64 1.67
N ALA A 168 -3.39 3.47 0.73
CA ALA A 168 -3.27 3.09 -0.67
C ALA A 168 -2.00 3.67 -1.29
N THR A 169 -1.32 2.84 -2.09
CA THR A 169 -0.17 3.24 -2.89
C THR A 169 -0.23 2.59 -4.27
N ARG A 170 0.40 3.23 -5.25
CA ARG A 170 0.50 2.71 -6.61
C ARG A 170 1.92 2.87 -7.13
N ILE A 171 2.34 1.92 -7.95
CA ILE A 171 3.57 1.98 -8.71
C ILE A 171 3.14 2.19 -10.17
N PRO A 172 3.35 3.39 -10.74
CA PRO A 172 2.95 3.65 -12.11
C PRO A 172 3.74 2.77 -13.07
N ARG A 173 3.13 2.39 -14.19
CA ARG A 173 3.87 1.75 -15.26
C ARG A 173 4.76 2.81 -15.91
N VAL A 174 6.08 2.63 -15.84
CA VAL A 174 7.00 3.48 -16.58
C VAL A 174 7.01 3.00 -18.02
N ASP A 175 6.47 3.80 -18.93
CA ASP A 175 6.61 3.56 -20.36
C ASP A 175 8.08 3.83 -20.75
N PRO A 176 8.82 2.82 -21.26
CA PRO A 176 10.19 3.01 -21.71
C PRO A 176 10.30 3.95 -22.92
N SER A 177 9.20 4.19 -23.65
CA SER A 177 9.16 5.10 -24.80
C SER A 177 8.89 6.58 -24.42
N ARG A 178 8.37 6.86 -23.22
CA ARG A 178 8.17 8.24 -22.73
C ARG A 178 9.48 8.90 -22.31
N ARG A 179 9.66 10.17 -22.67
CA ARG A 179 10.86 10.95 -22.33
C ARG A 179 10.93 11.20 -20.82
N PRO A 180 12.14 11.32 -20.21
CA PRO A 180 12.31 11.54 -18.78
C PRO A 180 11.56 12.76 -18.20
N SER A 181 11.34 13.80 -19.01
CA SER A 181 10.67 15.05 -18.62
C SER A 181 9.18 14.89 -18.33
N GLU A 182 8.55 13.79 -18.74
CA GLU A 182 7.10 13.56 -18.64
C GLU A 182 6.70 12.62 -17.47
N ARG A 183 7.66 12.29 -16.59
CA ARG A 183 7.46 11.30 -15.51
C ARG A 183 7.05 11.90 -14.15
N LEU A 184 6.91 13.22 -14.03
CA LEU A 184 6.66 13.93 -12.76
C LEU A 184 5.46 14.89 -12.80
N SER A 185 4.59 14.79 -13.80
CA SER A 185 3.32 15.52 -13.88
C SER A 185 2.16 14.70 -13.36
#